data_AF-A0A3P6QF06-F1
#
_entry.id   AF-A0A3P6QF06-F1
#
_cell.length_a   1.000
_cell.length_b   1.000
_cell.length_c   1.000
_cell.angle_alpha   90.00
_cell.angle_beta   90.00
_cell.angle_gamma   90.00
#
_symmetry.space_group_name_H-M   'P 1'
#
loop_
_entity.id
_entity.type
_entity.pdbx_description
1 polymer ?
#
loop_
_entity_poly.entity_id
_entity_poly.type
_entity_poly.pdbx_seq_one_letter_code
_entity_poly.pdbx_strand_id
1 'polypeptide(L)'
;MESPEEKNEPPIKSEENPEIQTAENFDSSLLQKATPEYLQELLRDKKLLQSMPNTFKHVELILEKEITLVRERLFHKNGSIQKAASELPEPSGPIVTLQKKVFVPVKENPNYNFVGRLLGPRGLTAKQMEQDLGCKIMVRGKGSMRDKRKEDQNRGKPNWEHLQEELHVLVSVEDYESRAEARLQRAVNAIQIFLEQGVKTVSFSSHTNDS
;
A
#
# COMPACT_ATOMS: atom_id res chain seq x y z
N MET A 1 37.01 70.13 10.01
CA MET A 1 37.13 68.81 10.66
C MET A 1 36.34 68.90 11.94
N GLU A 2 35.18 68.24 12.02
CA GLU A 2 34.63 67.49 13.16
C GLU A 2 33.12 67.27 12.94
N SER A 3 32.69 66.04 13.20
CA SER A 3 31.33 65.51 13.00
C SER A 3 30.33 66.04 14.05
N PRO A 4 29.02 65.99 13.78
CA PRO A 4 27.98 66.41 14.72
C PRO A 4 27.40 65.26 15.56
N GLU A 5 27.17 65.49 16.86
CA GLU A 5 26.32 64.67 17.73
C GLU A 5 24.95 65.33 17.88
N GLU A 6 23.88 64.61 17.47
CA GLU A 6 22.48 65.02 17.67
C GLU A 6 21.79 64.07 18.65
N LYS A 7 21.10 64.66 19.63
CA LYS A 7 20.54 64.00 20.82
C LYS A 7 19.21 63.33 20.49
N ASN A 8 19.08 62.04 20.83
CA ASN A 8 17.86 61.25 20.70
C ASN A 8 16.84 61.55 21.81
N GLU A 9 15.60 61.84 21.41
CA GLU A 9 14.38 61.86 22.23
C GLU A 9 13.84 60.45 22.53
N PRO A 10 13.09 60.26 23.65
CA PRO A 10 12.55 58.97 24.05
C PRO A 10 11.20 58.65 23.37
N PRO A 11 10.91 57.37 23.06
CA PRO A 11 9.65 57.00 22.43
C PRO A 11 8.50 56.86 23.44
N ILE A 12 7.32 57.17 22.93
CA ILE A 12 5.99 57.29 23.53
C ILE A 12 5.44 55.93 24.02
N LYS A 13 4.80 55.94 25.19
CA LYS A 13 4.01 54.82 25.76
C LYS A 13 2.64 54.69 25.08
N SER A 14 2.19 53.46 24.85
CA SER A 14 0.77 53.10 24.74
C SER A 14 0.51 51.79 25.48
N GLU A 15 -0.30 51.86 26.54
CA GLU A 15 -0.82 50.75 27.34
C GLU A 15 -2.05 50.09 26.68
N GLU A 16 -2.17 48.77 26.91
CA GLU A 16 -3.37 47.89 26.94
C GLU A 16 -4.23 47.73 25.66
N ASN A 17 -4.66 46.55 25.19
CA ASN A 17 -5.01 45.27 25.83
C ASN A 17 -5.16 44.14 24.74
N PRO A 18 -5.67 42.92 25.02
CA PRO A 18 -4.98 41.68 25.38
C PRO A 18 -4.97 40.58 24.28
N GLU A 19 -4.08 39.59 24.48
CA GLU A 19 -4.17 38.17 24.12
C GLU A 19 -4.98 37.74 22.87
N ILE A 20 -4.26 37.38 21.80
CA ILE A 20 -4.64 36.25 20.94
C ILE A 20 -3.40 35.38 20.72
N GLN A 21 -3.14 34.49 21.67
CA GLN A 21 -2.42 33.25 21.40
C GLN A 21 -3.42 32.28 20.78
N THR A 22 -3.16 31.78 19.57
CA THR A 22 -3.34 30.37 19.14
C THR A 22 -3.52 30.26 17.62
N ALA A 23 -2.47 29.81 16.93
CA ALA A 23 -2.60 28.98 15.72
C ALA A 23 -1.28 28.26 15.37
N GLU A 24 -0.46 27.90 16.37
CA GLU A 24 0.62 26.92 16.18
C GLU A 24 0.42 25.79 17.19
N ASN A 25 -0.54 24.91 16.89
CA ASN A 25 -0.65 23.58 17.45
C ASN A 25 -1.63 22.79 16.56
N PHE A 26 -1.25 22.56 15.30
CA PHE A 26 -1.84 21.44 14.57
C PHE A 26 -1.16 20.19 15.13
N ASP A 27 -1.90 19.53 16.02
CA ASP A 27 -1.42 18.52 16.94
C ASP A 27 -0.64 17.40 16.21
N SER A 28 0.69 17.41 16.39
CA SER A 28 1.61 16.38 15.90
C SER A 28 1.29 14.99 16.50
N SER A 29 0.37 14.90 17.48
CA SER A 29 -0.07 13.65 18.10
C SER A 29 -0.95 12.78 17.19
N LEU A 30 -1.70 13.36 16.24
CA LEU A 30 -2.57 12.57 15.34
C LEU A 30 -1.75 11.76 14.33
N LEU A 31 -0.66 12.34 13.82
CA LEU A 31 0.32 11.62 12.99
C LEU A 31 0.95 10.44 13.72
N GLN A 32 1.04 10.48 15.06
CA GLN A 32 1.59 9.38 15.86
C GLN A 32 0.63 8.18 15.99
N LYS A 33 -0.66 8.33 15.68
CA LYS A 33 -1.70 7.31 15.81
C LYS A 33 -2.02 6.59 14.50
N ALA A 34 -1.02 6.25 13.69
CA ALA A 34 -1.23 5.35 12.56
C ALA A 34 -1.55 3.92 13.05
N THR A 35 -2.80 3.69 13.46
CA THR A 35 -3.37 2.41 13.90
C THR A 35 -4.46 1.96 12.92
N PRO A 36 -4.71 0.64 12.80
CA PRO A 36 -5.78 0.15 11.92
C PRO A 36 -7.16 0.68 12.32
N GLU A 37 -7.37 0.94 13.62
CA GLU A 37 -8.59 1.57 14.16
C GLU A 37 -8.73 3.01 13.63
N TYR A 38 -7.64 3.79 13.63
CA TYR A 38 -7.65 5.15 13.10
C TYR A 38 -7.95 5.17 11.59
N LEU A 39 -7.39 4.23 10.82
CA LEU A 39 -7.74 4.09 9.40
C LEU A 39 -9.23 3.79 9.19
N GLN A 40 -9.84 2.98 10.05
CA GLN A 40 -11.28 2.69 9.97
C GLN A 40 -12.14 3.93 10.26
N GLU A 41 -11.73 4.77 11.22
CA GLU A 41 -12.37 6.06 11.50
C GLU A 41 -12.32 6.98 10.28
N LEU A 42 -11.13 7.18 9.69
CA LEU A 42 -10.97 8.02 8.49
C LEU A 42 -11.82 7.52 7.30
N LEU A 43 -11.96 6.20 7.14
CA LEU A 43 -12.80 5.62 6.09
C LEU A 43 -14.30 5.81 6.36
N ARG A 44 -14.74 5.81 7.63
CA ARG A 44 -16.12 6.15 8.00
C ARG A 44 -16.40 7.62 7.68
N ASP A 45 -15.49 8.52 8.06
CA ASP A 45 -15.61 9.95 7.80
C ASP A 45 -15.67 10.23 6.29
N LYS A 46 -14.86 9.51 5.50
CA LYS A 46 -14.92 9.61 4.03
C LYS A 46 -16.29 9.19 3.52
N LYS A 47 -16.87 8.10 4.04
CA LYS A 47 -18.21 7.64 3.63
C LYS A 47 -19.30 8.66 3.98
N LEU A 48 -19.18 9.32 5.12
CA LEU A 48 -20.08 10.40 5.52
C LEU A 48 -19.93 11.62 4.61
N LEU A 49 -18.71 12.05 4.29
CA LEU A 49 -18.47 13.16 3.37
C LEU A 49 -18.95 12.88 1.94
N GLN A 50 -18.87 11.63 1.47
CA GLN A 50 -19.43 11.21 0.18
C GLN A 50 -20.96 11.32 0.12
N SER A 51 -21.66 11.34 1.27
CA SER A 51 -23.11 11.58 1.31
C SER A 51 -23.49 13.04 1.06
N MET A 52 -22.53 13.96 1.15
CA MET A 52 -22.70 15.40 0.92
C MET A 52 -21.72 15.90 -0.15
N PRO A 53 -21.90 15.49 -1.42
CA PRO A 53 -20.98 15.86 -2.50
C PRO A 53 -20.97 17.39 -2.71
N ASN A 54 -19.78 17.93 -3.03
CA ASN A 54 -19.51 19.36 -3.28
C ASN A 54 -19.60 20.33 -2.10
N THR A 55 -19.99 19.91 -0.90
CA THR A 55 -20.07 20.80 0.26
C THR A 55 -18.68 21.09 0.87
N PHE A 56 -17.82 20.07 0.95
CA PHE A 56 -16.52 20.18 1.64
C PHE A 56 -15.35 19.63 0.81
N LYS A 57 -15.14 20.19 -0.39
CA LYS A 57 -14.09 19.75 -1.33
C LYS A 57 -12.69 19.75 -0.73
N HIS A 58 -12.38 20.75 0.11
CA HIS A 58 -11.07 20.85 0.75
C HIS A 58 -10.88 19.82 1.88
N VAL A 59 -11.94 19.53 2.65
CA VAL A 59 -11.91 18.54 3.74
C VAL A 59 -11.78 17.13 3.16
N GLU A 60 -12.50 16.83 2.07
CA GLU A 60 -12.37 15.57 1.35
C GLU A 60 -10.93 15.32 0.89
N LEU A 61 -10.26 16.36 0.36
CA LEU A 61 -8.88 16.26 -0.10
C LEU A 61 -7.88 16.08 1.05
N ILE A 62 -8.08 16.76 2.19
CA ILE A 62 -7.25 16.57 3.38
C ILE A 62 -7.44 15.17 3.93
N LEU A 63 -8.68 14.68 3.99
CA LEU A 63 -9.00 13.34 4.46
C LEU A 63 -8.40 12.27 3.55
N GLU A 64 -8.46 12.43 2.23
CA GLU A 64 -7.83 11.49 1.29
C GLU A 64 -6.31 11.43 1.46
N LYS A 65 -5.67 12.59 1.70
CA LYS A 65 -4.23 12.65 1.99
C LYS A 65 -3.90 11.92 3.28
N GLU A 66 -4.67 12.12 4.35
CA GLU A 66 -4.43 11.45 5.62
C GLU A 66 -4.66 9.93 5.52
N ILE A 67 -5.72 9.49 4.83
CA ILE A 67 -5.96 8.07 4.55
C ILE A 67 -4.77 7.46 3.80
N THR A 68 -4.23 8.18 2.81
CA THR A 68 -3.05 7.74 2.07
C THR A 68 -1.83 7.62 2.98
N LEU A 69 -1.55 8.62 3.82
CA LEU A 69 -0.43 8.61 4.77
C LEU A 69 -0.55 7.51 5.83
N VAL A 70 -1.73 7.29 6.39
CA VAL A 70 -1.98 6.24 7.38
C VAL A 70 -1.88 4.86 6.74
N ARG A 71 -2.35 4.69 5.50
CA ARG A 71 -2.11 3.47 4.71
C ARG A 71 -0.64 3.29 4.43
N GLU A 72 0.10 4.32 4.07
CA GLU A 72 1.54 4.19 3.93
C GLU A 72 2.12 3.73 5.28
N ARG A 73 1.91 4.45 6.38
CA ARG A 73 2.49 4.06 7.68
C ARG A 73 2.09 2.67 8.17
N LEU A 74 0.82 2.27 8.10
CA LEU A 74 0.37 0.95 8.54
C LEU A 74 0.95 -0.18 7.69
N PHE A 75 1.02 0.02 6.38
CA PHE A 75 1.51 -1.00 5.46
C PHE A 75 3.05 -0.97 5.34
N HIS A 76 3.70 0.16 5.68
CA HIS A 76 5.16 0.28 5.82
C HIS A 76 5.66 -0.25 7.17
N LYS A 77 4.85 -0.22 8.24
CA LYS A 77 5.16 -0.86 9.54
C LYS A 77 5.02 -2.39 9.49
N ASN A 78 4.44 -2.93 8.42
CA ASN A 78 4.66 -4.31 7.99
C ASN A 78 6.03 -4.53 7.32
N GLY A 79 6.99 -3.60 7.47
CA GLY A 79 8.42 -3.81 7.73
C GLY A 79 9.26 -4.62 6.74
N SER A 80 8.68 -5.20 5.70
CA SER A 80 9.34 -6.15 4.81
C SER A 80 9.55 -5.61 3.39
N ILE A 81 8.91 -4.48 3.03
CA ILE A 81 8.91 -3.97 1.64
C ILE A 81 9.83 -2.76 1.42
N GLN A 82 10.08 -1.91 2.41
CA GLN A 82 11.06 -0.81 2.24
C GLN A 82 12.44 -1.08 2.86
N LYS A 83 12.54 -1.86 3.96
CA LYS A 83 13.84 -2.06 4.64
C LYS A 83 14.88 -2.80 3.78
N ALA A 84 14.47 -3.70 2.88
CA ALA A 84 15.40 -4.49 2.09
C ALA A 84 15.75 -3.88 0.71
N ALA A 85 15.29 -2.66 0.37
CA ALA A 85 15.92 -1.93 -0.74
C ALA A 85 17.38 -1.54 -0.38
N SER A 86 17.66 -1.39 0.91
CA SER A 86 18.99 -1.12 1.46
C SER A 86 19.85 -2.37 1.69
N GLU A 87 19.34 -3.58 1.42
CA GLU A 87 20.03 -4.87 1.64
C GLU A 87 20.38 -5.60 0.33
N LEU A 88 19.98 -5.08 -0.82
CA LEU A 88 20.36 -5.71 -2.09
C LEU A 88 21.84 -5.46 -2.37
N PRO A 89 22.61 -6.48 -2.75
CA PRO A 89 24.01 -6.32 -3.11
C PRO A 89 24.16 -5.39 -4.32
N GLU A 90 25.36 -4.84 -4.48
CA GLU A 90 25.67 -3.97 -5.61
C GLU A 90 25.42 -4.69 -6.95
N PRO A 91 24.84 -4.00 -7.94
CA PRO A 91 24.54 -4.58 -9.24
C PRO A 91 25.83 -5.00 -9.95
N SER A 92 26.03 -6.30 -10.05
CA SER A 92 27.16 -6.93 -10.74
C SER A 92 26.70 -8.14 -11.57
N GLY A 93 27.36 -8.36 -12.71
CA GLY A 93 27.06 -9.44 -13.65
C GLY A 93 26.13 -9.03 -14.81
N PRO A 94 25.72 -9.99 -15.66
CA PRO A 94 24.71 -9.75 -16.69
C PRO A 94 23.31 -9.57 -16.09
N ILE A 95 22.43 -8.91 -16.85
CA ILE A 95 21.00 -8.85 -16.51
C ILE A 95 20.39 -10.20 -16.83
N VAL A 96 19.69 -10.79 -15.85
CA VAL A 96 19.01 -12.08 -15.96
C VAL A 96 17.54 -11.90 -15.63
N THR A 97 16.69 -12.69 -16.28
CA THR A 97 15.27 -12.79 -15.94
C THR A 97 15.03 -14.10 -15.20
N LEU A 98 14.68 -14.00 -13.92
CA LEU A 98 14.34 -15.15 -13.09
C LEU A 98 12.83 -15.21 -12.85
N GLN A 99 12.29 -16.44 -12.78
CA GLN A 99 10.86 -16.66 -12.57
C GLN A 99 10.62 -17.72 -11.51
N LYS A 100 9.61 -17.50 -10.67
CA LYS A 100 9.19 -18.45 -9.63
C LYS A 100 7.68 -18.52 -9.53
N LYS A 101 7.16 -19.73 -9.38
CA LYS A 101 5.72 -20.01 -9.20
C LYS A 101 5.40 -20.05 -7.70
N VAL A 102 4.37 -19.31 -7.30
CA VAL A 102 3.82 -19.30 -5.94
C VAL A 102 2.40 -19.86 -6.01
N PHE A 103 2.19 -21.05 -5.44
CA PHE A 103 0.89 -21.70 -5.46
C PHE A 103 -0.08 -21.03 -4.48
N VAL A 104 -1.33 -20.87 -4.91
CA VAL A 104 -2.38 -20.26 -4.09
C VAL A 104 -3.09 -21.36 -3.28
N PRO A 105 -3.28 -21.22 -1.95
CA PRO A 105 -3.88 -22.25 -1.09
C PRO A 105 -5.42 -22.32 -1.25
N VAL A 106 -5.89 -22.56 -2.47
CA VAL A 106 -7.33 -22.70 -2.79
C VAL A 106 -7.94 -23.98 -2.23
N LYS A 107 -7.13 -25.00 -1.94
CA LYS A 107 -7.58 -26.28 -1.36
C LYS A 107 -8.08 -26.09 0.06
N GLU A 108 -7.40 -25.26 0.83
CA GLU A 108 -7.75 -24.94 2.23
C GLU A 108 -8.92 -23.95 2.31
N ASN A 109 -9.00 -23.03 1.35
CA ASN A 109 -9.96 -21.92 1.35
C ASN A 109 -10.65 -21.75 -0.02
N PRO A 110 -11.51 -22.70 -0.43
CA PRO A 110 -12.11 -22.70 -1.77
C PRO A 110 -13.08 -21.53 -2.01
N ASN A 111 -13.68 -20.99 -0.94
CA ASN A 111 -14.65 -19.89 -1.02
C ASN A 111 -13.98 -18.50 -1.00
N TYR A 112 -12.65 -18.43 -0.85
CA TYR A 112 -11.93 -17.18 -0.74
C TYR A 112 -11.40 -16.70 -2.09
N ASN A 113 -11.69 -15.45 -2.45
CA ASN A 113 -11.27 -14.88 -3.74
C ASN A 113 -9.85 -14.27 -3.66
N PHE A 114 -8.84 -15.15 -3.71
CA PHE A 114 -7.43 -14.75 -3.72
C PHE A 114 -7.08 -13.82 -4.89
N VAL A 115 -7.52 -14.17 -6.11
CA VAL A 115 -7.21 -13.41 -7.34
C VAL A 115 -7.77 -12.00 -7.25
N GLY A 116 -9.03 -11.86 -6.81
CA GLY A 116 -9.67 -10.57 -6.62
C GLY A 116 -8.98 -9.69 -5.60
N ARG A 117 -8.50 -10.25 -4.48
CA ARG A 117 -7.72 -9.49 -3.48
C ARG A 117 -6.34 -9.10 -3.98
N LEU A 118 -5.63 -10.00 -4.66
CA LEU A 118 -4.30 -9.74 -5.19
C LEU A 118 -4.31 -8.64 -6.25
N LEU A 119 -5.25 -8.71 -7.19
CA LEU A 119 -5.40 -7.67 -8.22
C LEU A 119 -5.94 -6.37 -7.61
N GLY A 120 -6.93 -6.47 -6.72
CA GLY A 120 -7.61 -5.30 -6.17
C GLY A 120 -8.43 -4.53 -7.22
N PRO A 121 -8.96 -3.35 -6.87
CA PRO A 121 -9.77 -2.55 -7.77
C PRO A 121 -8.95 -2.13 -9.00
N ARG A 122 -9.43 -2.47 -10.20
CA ARG A 122 -8.75 -2.20 -11.49
C ARG A 122 -7.31 -2.74 -11.60
N GLY A 123 -6.92 -3.71 -10.78
CA GLY A 123 -5.55 -4.23 -10.79
C GLY A 123 -4.53 -3.34 -10.07
N LEU A 124 -4.97 -2.28 -9.38
CA LEU A 124 -4.06 -1.31 -8.75
C LEU A 124 -3.21 -1.92 -7.63
N THR A 125 -3.75 -2.88 -6.87
CA THR A 125 -3.00 -3.53 -5.78
C THR A 125 -1.84 -4.35 -6.32
N ALA A 126 -2.08 -5.16 -7.36
CA ALA A 126 -1.02 -5.93 -8.01
C ALA A 126 0.03 -5.00 -8.63
N LYS A 127 -0.40 -3.93 -9.32
CA LYS A 127 0.51 -2.96 -9.94
C LYS A 127 1.38 -2.22 -8.90
N GLN A 128 0.80 -1.85 -7.77
CA GLN A 128 1.56 -1.25 -6.66
C GLN A 128 2.57 -2.25 -6.10
N MET A 129 2.15 -3.50 -5.87
CA MET A 129 3.03 -4.56 -5.37
C MET A 129 4.18 -4.87 -6.35
N GLU A 130 3.91 -4.88 -7.65
CA GLU A 130 4.93 -4.98 -8.71
C GLU A 130 5.94 -3.83 -8.63
N GLN A 131 5.48 -2.60 -8.47
CA GLN A 131 6.31 -1.41 -8.37
C GLN A 131 7.18 -1.43 -7.10
N ASP A 132 6.59 -1.79 -5.96
CA ASP A 132 7.27 -1.80 -4.66
C ASP A 132 8.34 -2.90 -4.57
N LEU A 133 8.07 -4.07 -5.16
CA LEU A 133 8.98 -5.22 -5.16
C LEU A 133 9.94 -5.22 -6.37
N GLY A 134 9.69 -4.37 -7.36
CA GLY A 134 10.44 -4.34 -8.61
C GLY A 134 10.37 -5.66 -9.36
N CYS A 135 9.18 -6.26 -9.41
CA CYS A 135 8.92 -7.54 -10.08
C CYS A 135 7.66 -7.44 -10.94
N LYS A 136 7.42 -8.46 -11.76
CA LYS A 136 6.22 -8.64 -12.56
C LYS A 136 5.42 -9.81 -12.01
N ILE A 137 4.14 -9.60 -11.78
CA ILE A 137 3.21 -10.53 -11.14
C ILE A 137 2.18 -10.95 -12.18
N MET A 138 2.09 -12.25 -12.45
CA MET A 138 1.16 -12.80 -13.42
C MET A 138 0.34 -13.92 -12.79
N VAL A 139 -0.97 -13.75 -12.71
CA VAL A 139 -1.87 -14.81 -12.23
C VAL A 139 -2.08 -15.83 -13.35
N ARG A 140 -1.80 -17.11 -13.07
CA ARG A 140 -1.83 -18.24 -14.00
C ARG A 140 -2.45 -19.46 -13.30
N GLY A 141 -2.63 -20.56 -14.03
CA GLY A 141 -3.31 -21.75 -13.49
C GLY A 141 -4.81 -21.79 -13.73
N LYS A 142 -5.41 -22.90 -13.29
CA LYS A 142 -6.86 -23.16 -13.29
C LYS A 142 -7.60 -22.19 -12.37
N GLY A 143 -8.65 -21.52 -12.86
CA GLY A 143 -9.41 -20.51 -12.13
C GLY A 143 -8.76 -19.13 -12.11
N SER A 144 -7.71 -18.90 -12.90
CA SER A 144 -7.10 -17.57 -13.07
C SER A 144 -7.98 -16.63 -13.89
N MET A 145 -8.86 -17.16 -14.74
CA MET A 145 -9.79 -16.38 -15.53
C MET A 145 -11.10 -16.14 -14.77
N ARG A 146 -11.68 -14.95 -14.98
CA ARG A 146 -13.01 -14.62 -14.45
C ARG A 146 -14.11 -15.54 -15.02
N ASP A 147 -14.03 -15.84 -16.30
CA ASP A 147 -15.04 -16.62 -17.02
C ASP A 147 -14.58 -18.08 -17.19
N LYS A 148 -15.04 -18.98 -16.30
CA LYS A 148 -14.66 -20.41 -16.33
C LYS A 148 -14.97 -21.10 -17.67
N ARG A 149 -16.08 -20.72 -18.33
CA ARG A 149 -16.44 -21.27 -19.65
C ARG A 149 -15.41 -20.92 -20.74
N LYS A 150 -14.84 -19.71 -20.69
CA LYS A 150 -13.80 -19.30 -21.65
C LYS A 150 -12.46 -19.94 -21.32
N GLU A 151 -12.19 -20.13 -20.04
CA GLU A 151 -11.02 -20.88 -19.58
C GLU A 151 -11.00 -22.28 -20.17
N ASP A 152 -12.10 -23.03 -20.01
CA ASP A 152 -12.18 -24.41 -20.49
C ASP A 152 -12.06 -24.53 -22.02
N GLN A 153 -12.56 -23.55 -22.78
CA GLN A 153 -12.42 -23.48 -24.24
C GLN A 153 -11.00 -23.15 -24.72
N ASN A 154 -10.18 -22.53 -23.87
CA ASN A 154 -8.80 -22.17 -24.20
C ASN A 154 -7.78 -23.17 -23.66
N ARG A 155 -8.20 -24.14 -22.84
CA ARG A 155 -7.33 -25.25 -22.40
C ARG A 155 -6.74 -25.99 -23.60
N GLY A 156 -5.43 -26.19 -23.58
CA GLY A 156 -4.71 -26.92 -24.63
C GLY A 156 -4.32 -26.10 -25.86
N LYS A 157 -4.63 -24.80 -25.90
CA LYS A 157 -4.12 -23.91 -26.95
C LYS A 157 -2.69 -23.44 -26.62
N PRO A 158 -1.86 -23.13 -27.63
CA PRO A 158 -0.56 -22.49 -27.41
C PRO A 158 -0.75 -21.19 -26.62
N ASN A 159 0.17 -20.92 -25.68
CA ASN A 159 0.10 -19.85 -24.67
C ASN A 159 -0.94 -20.00 -23.55
N TRP A 160 -1.76 -21.06 -23.56
CA TRP A 160 -2.77 -21.36 -22.53
C TRP A 160 -2.53 -22.67 -21.79
N GLU A 161 -1.35 -23.28 -21.96
CA GLU A 161 -0.96 -24.53 -21.30
C GLU A 161 -1.02 -24.44 -19.77
N HIS A 162 -0.76 -23.24 -19.24
CA HIS A 162 -0.84 -22.95 -17.80
C HIS A 162 -2.24 -23.21 -17.21
N LEU A 163 -3.31 -23.30 -18.01
CA LEU A 163 -4.67 -23.58 -17.51
C LEU A 163 -4.84 -25.03 -17.00
N GLN A 164 -3.89 -25.91 -17.32
CA GLN A 164 -3.85 -27.26 -16.78
C GLN A 164 -3.20 -27.32 -15.38
N GLU A 165 -2.39 -26.33 -15.05
CA GLU A 165 -1.72 -26.24 -13.75
C GLU A 165 -2.68 -25.74 -12.65
N GLU A 166 -2.33 -25.98 -11.38
CA GLU A 166 -3.05 -25.41 -10.24
C GLU A 166 -2.93 -23.88 -10.22
N LEU A 167 -3.88 -23.19 -9.58
CA LEU A 167 -3.87 -21.73 -9.47
C LEU A 167 -2.57 -21.26 -8.80
N HIS A 168 -1.82 -20.43 -9.51
CA HIS A 168 -0.54 -19.92 -9.03
C HIS A 168 -0.28 -18.50 -9.54
N VAL A 169 0.59 -17.81 -8.81
CA VAL A 169 1.13 -16.51 -9.18
C VAL A 169 2.55 -16.73 -9.70
N LEU A 170 2.79 -16.37 -10.95
CA LEU A 170 4.11 -16.35 -11.53
C LEU A 170 4.75 -14.99 -11.25
N VAL A 171 5.86 -15.01 -10.52
CA VAL A 171 6.67 -13.84 -10.19
C VAL A 171 7.88 -13.85 -11.12
N SER A 172 8.07 -12.79 -11.89
CA SER A 172 9.22 -12.60 -12.77
C SER A 172 10.01 -11.39 -12.33
N VAL A 173 11.32 -11.54 -12.19
CA VAL A 173 12.25 -10.46 -11.83
C VAL A 173 13.28 -10.34 -12.94
N GLU A 174 13.54 -9.11 -13.36
CA GLU A 174 14.61 -8.78 -14.29
C GLU A 174 15.59 -7.86 -13.54
N ASP A 175 16.78 -8.37 -13.26
CA ASP A 175 17.80 -7.64 -12.51
C ASP A 175 19.19 -8.24 -12.78
N TYR A 176 20.23 -7.63 -12.22
CA TYR A 176 21.59 -8.17 -12.24
C TYR A 176 21.66 -9.50 -11.48
N GLU A 177 22.38 -10.48 -12.03
CA GLU A 177 22.52 -11.83 -11.46
C GLU A 177 22.81 -11.83 -9.95
N SER A 178 23.72 -10.96 -9.50
CA SER A 178 24.09 -10.75 -8.09
C SER A 178 22.91 -10.47 -7.13
N ARG A 179 21.85 -9.81 -7.61
CA ARG A 179 20.67 -9.40 -6.79
C ARG A 179 19.35 -9.94 -7.28
N ALA A 180 19.29 -10.53 -8.47
CA ALA A 180 18.08 -11.08 -9.07
C ALA A 180 17.45 -12.15 -8.16
N GLU A 181 18.27 -13.07 -7.63
CA GLU A 181 17.79 -14.13 -6.74
C GLU A 181 17.25 -13.56 -5.42
N ALA A 182 17.99 -12.65 -4.78
CA ALA A 182 17.56 -12.00 -3.54
C ALA A 182 16.24 -11.24 -3.72
N ARG A 183 16.11 -10.49 -4.82
CA ARG A 183 14.88 -9.77 -5.17
C ARG A 183 13.72 -10.73 -5.45
N LEU A 184 13.96 -11.81 -6.19
CA LEU A 184 12.94 -12.82 -6.48
C LEU A 184 12.43 -13.49 -5.21
N GLN A 185 13.33 -13.94 -4.33
CA GLN A 185 12.96 -14.58 -3.06
C GLN A 185 12.14 -13.64 -2.19
N ARG A 186 12.54 -12.36 -2.12
CA ARG A 186 11.78 -11.34 -1.40
C ARG A 186 10.38 -11.16 -1.98
N ALA A 187 10.26 -11.04 -3.29
CA ALA A 187 8.96 -10.86 -3.95
C ALA A 187 8.05 -12.06 -3.72
N VAL A 188 8.60 -13.27 -3.82
CA VAL A 188 7.89 -14.53 -3.53
C VAL A 188 7.39 -14.58 -2.10
N ASN A 189 8.24 -14.25 -1.13
CA ASN A 189 7.87 -14.24 0.29
C ASN A 189 6.77 -13.20 0.57
N ALA A 190 6.90 -11.99 0.04
CA ALA A 190 5.89 -10.94 0.20
C ALA A 190 4.51 -11.37 -0.35
N ILE A 191 4.48 -12.01 -1.52
CA ILE A 191 3.24 -12.52 -2.13
C ILE A 191 2.67 -13.67 -1.29
N GLN A 192 3.51 -14.60 -0.81
CA GLN A 192 3.06 -15.70 0.03
C GLN A 192 2.42 -15.18 1.33
N ILE A 193 3.09 -14.27 2.03
CA ILE A 193 2.54 -13.61 3.23
C ILE A 193 1.21 -12.92 2.91
N PHE A 194 1.11 -12.20 1.79
CA PHE A 194 -0.11 -11.53 1.39
C PHE A 194 -1.28 -12.50 1.16
N LEU A 195 -1.02 -13.64 0.50
CA LEU A 195 -2.02 -14.69 0.28
C LEU A 195 -2.49 -15.31 1.60
N GLU A 196 -1.57 -15.58 2.54
CA GLU A 196 -1.87 -16.15 3.86
C GLU A 196 -2.62 -15.17 4.78
N GLN A 197 -2.21 -13.89 4.82
CA GLN A 197 -2.95 -12.82 5.52
C GLN A 197 -4.37 -12.66 4.98
N GLY A 198 -4.54 -12.95 3.69
CA GLY A 198 -5.81 -13.18 3.01
C GLY A 198 -6.83 -13.91 3.88
N VAL A 199 -6.44 -15.11 4.25
CA VAL A 199 -7.26 -16.10 4.94
C VAL A 199 -7.50 -15.71 6.39
N LYS A 200 -6.44 -15.27 7.11
CA LYS A 200 -6.52 -14.91 8.53
C LYS A 200 -7.50 -13.78 8.83
N THR A 201 -7.64 -12.82 7.91
CA THR A 201 -8.55 -11.67 8.12
C THR A 201 -10.02 -12.12 8.13
N VAL A 202 -10.37 -13.15 7.35
CA VAL A 202 -11.76 -13.63 7.23
C VAL A 202 -12.19 -14.42 8.47
N SER A 203 -11.29 -15.24 9.03
CA SER A 203 -11.60 -16.07 10.22
C SER A 203 -11.90 -15.26 11.49
N PHE A 204 -11.36 -14.04 11.61
CA PHE A 204 -11.68 -13.14 12.72
C PHE A 204 -13.03 -12.43 12.56
N SER A 205 -13.50 -12.22 11.33
CA SER A 205 -14.77 -11.54 11.06
C SER A 205 -16.03 -12.40 11.28
N SER A 206 -15.88 -13.71 11.49
CA SER A 206 -17.00 -14.63 11.71
C SER A 206 -17.34 -14.91 13.17
N HIS A 207 -16.71 -14.23 14.15
CA HIS A 207 -16.95 -14.44 15.58
C HIS A 207 -17.71 -13.30 16.30
N THR A 208 -18.28 -12.34 15.58
CA THR A 208 -19.15 -11.30 16.18
C THR A 208 -20.51 -11.28 15.49
N ASN A 209 -21.34 -12.27 15.79
CA ASN A 209 -22.80 -12.23 15.63
C ASN A 209 -23.41 -13.43 16.36
N ASP A 210 -23.26 -13.46 17.68
CA ASP A 210 -24.22 -14.13 18.57
C ASP A 210 -24.04 -13.59 20.00
N SER A 211 -24.90 -12.64 20.38
CA SER A 211 -25.36 -12.33 21.75
C SER A 211 -26.23 -11.08 21.72
#